data_AF-A0A1F8SHC3-F1
#
_entry.id   AF-A0A1F8SHC3-F1
#
_cell.length_a   1.000
_cell.length_b   1.000
_cell.length_c   1.000
_cell.angle_alpha   90.00
_cell.angle_beta   90.00
_cell.angle_gamma   90.00
#
_symmetry.space_group_name_H-M   'P 1'
#
loop_
_entity.id
_entity.type
_entity.pdbx_description
1 polymer ?
#
loop_
_entity_poly.entity_id
_entity_poly.type
_entity_poly.pdbx_seq_one_letter_code
_entity_poly.pdbx_strand_id
1 'polypeptide(L)'
;MSDTTIIVILVVLMLFVMFVLPQLLLRRAIPSVIRIFRQGKAVGIENAKTVEELGLKPKNMAQAILRGREYKITALQVLRNANIIQGTEDGKLYLSEKDLSSSKWKGS
;
A
#
# COMPACT_ATOMS: atom_id res chain seq x y z
N MET A 1 0.30 42.28 -7.89
CA MET A 1 0.32 41.17 -6.92
C MET A 1 1.33 41.54 -5.85
N SER A 2 0.92 41.69 -4.60
CA SER A 2 1.83 41.94 -3.48
C SER A 2 2.61 40.69 -3.13
N ASP A 3 3.86 40.83 -2.68
CA ASP A 3 4.72 39.71 -2.25
C ASP A 3 4.02 38.81 -1.21
N THR A 4 3.23 39.42 -0.33
CA THR A 4 2.39 38.71 0.65
C THR A 4 1.37 37.76 -0.01
N THR A 5 0.77 38.16 -1.13
CA THR A 5 -0.22 37.33 -1.85
C THR A 5 0.45 36.10 -2.48
N ILE A 6 1.68 36.27 -3.00
CA ILE A 6 2.46 35.17 -3.57
C ILE A 6 2.82 34.16 -2.48
N ILE A 7 3.27 34.64 -1.31
CA ILE A 7 3.61 33.78 -0.16
C ILE A 7 2.39 33.00 0.32
N VAL A 8 1.23 33.64 0.47
CA VAL A 8 0.00 32.96 0.90
C VAL A 8 -0.40 31.87 -0.09
N ILE A 9 -0.36 32.13 -1.40
CA ILE A 9 -0.65 31.12 -2.43
C ILE A 9 0.35 29.96 -2.36
N LEU A 10 1.64 30.25 -2.17
CA LEU A 10 2.69 29.23 -2.08
C LEU A 10 2.50 28.31 -0.86
N VAL A 11 2.14 28.87 0.29
CA VAL A 11 1.85 28.09 1.50
C VAL A 11 0.63 27.20 1.29
N VAL A 12 -0.46 27.73 0.71
CA VAL A 12 -1.66 26.94 0.40
C VAL A 12 -1.35 25.81 -0.59
N LEU A 13 -0.57 26.09 -1.64
CA LEU A 13 -0.12 25.08 -2.60
C LEU A 13 0.73 24.00 -1.92
N MET A 14 1.67 24.39 -1.05
CA MET A 14 2.53 23.46 -0.33
C MET A 14 1.71 22.53 0.58
N LEU A 15 0.72 23.05 1.30
CA LEU A 15 -0.20 22.25 2.11
C LEU A 15 -1.02 21.28 1.26
N PHE A 16 -1.49 21.73 0.09
CA PHE A 16 -2.23 20.88 -0.84
C PHE A 16 -1.36 19.72 -1.34
N VAL A 17 -0.13 20.01 -1.78
CA VAL A 17 0.84 19.01 -2.25
C VAL A 17 1.18 18.01 -1.13
N MET A 18 1.38 18.49 0.10
CA MET A 18 1.69 17.64 1.26
C MET A 18 0.58 16.63 1.57
N PHE A 19 -0.69 16.96 1.30
CA PHE A 19 -1.82 16.04 1.48
C PHE A 19 -2.08 15.14 0.27
N VAL A 20 -1.98 15.66 -0.94
CA VAL A 20 -2.36 14.92 -2.15
C VAL A 20 -1.29 13.91 -2.58
N LEU A 21 0.00 14.26 -2.47
CA LEU A 21 1.10 13.36 -2.82
C LEU A 21 1.06 12.01 -2.11
N PRO A 22 0.98 11.94 -0.76
CA PRO A 22 0.97 10.65 -0.07
C PRO A 22 -0.26 9.81 -0.45
N GLN A 23 -1.38 10.46 -0.71
CA GLN A 23 -2.62 9.79 -1.09
C GLN A 23 -2.52 9.16 -2.49
N LEU A 24 -1.85 9.83 -3.43
CA LEU A 24 -1.56 9.27 -4.76
C LEU A 24 -0.55 8.12 -4.71
N LEU A 25 0.51 8.26 -3.91
CA LEU A 25 1.50 7.20 -3.71
C LEU A 25 0.88 5.95 -3.07
N LEU A 26 -0.01 6.13 -2.11
CA LEU A 26 -0.77 5.03 -1.49
C LEU A 26 -1.66 4.31 -2.52
N ARG A 27 -2.39 5.06 -3.35
CA ARG A 27 -3.21 4.48 -4.43
C ARG A 27 -2.37 3.66 -5.41
N ARG A 28 -1.13 4.09 -5.70
CA ARG A 28 -0.18 3.33 -6.53
C ARG A 28 0.44 2.13 -5.80
N ALA A 29 0.57 2.18 -4.48
CA ALA A 29 1.14 1.09 -3.69
C ALA A 29 0.19 -0.12 -3.60
N ILE A 30 -1.13 0.10 -3.56
CA ILE A 30 -2.14 -0.98 -3.50
C ILE A 30 -2.00 -2.03 -4.62
N PRO A 31 -2.02 -1.67 -5.92
CA PRO A 31 -1.83 -2.65 -6.99
C PRO A 31 -0.45 -3.32 -6.93
N SER A 32 0.57 -2.63 -6.42
CA SER A 32 1.90 -3.23 -6.19
C SER A 32 1.85 -4.33 -5.13
N VAL A 33 1.12 -4.12 -4.03
CA VAL A 33 0.93 -5.13 -2.98
C VAL A 33 0.13 -6.31 -3.52
N ILE A 34 -0.97 -6.07 -4.23
CA ILE A 34 -1.76 -7.13 -4.87
C ILE A 34 -0.90 -7.97 -5.82
N ARG A 35 -0.05 -7.32 -6.63
CA ARG A 35 0.88 -8.01 -7.53
C ARG A 35 1.90 -8.86 -6.77
N ILE A 36 2.41 -8.42 -5.63
CA ILE A 36 3.33 -9.21 -4.79
C ILE A 36 2.62 -10.48 -4.29
N PHE A 37 1.39 -10.38 -3.80
CA PHE A 37 0.61 -11.53 -3.37
C PHE A 37 0.31 -12.49 -4.53
N ARG A 38 -0.07 -11.96 -5.71
CA ARG A 38 -0.34 -12.78 -6.91
C ARG A 38 0.92 -13.47 -7.44
N GLN A 39 2.05 -12.77 -7.51
CA GLN A 39 3.35 -13.34 -7.90
C GLN A 39 3.87 -14.36 -6.89
N GLY A 40 3.66 -14.11 -5.61
CA GLY A 40 3.96 -15.04 -4.52
C GLY A 40 3.03 -16.25 -4.46
N LYS A 41 2.01 -16.31 -5.33
CA LYS A 41 0.91 -17.29 -5.31
C LYS A 41 0.14 -17.34 -3.98
N ALA A 42 0.20 -16.29 -3.16
CA ALA A 42 -0.49 -16.23 -1.88
C ALA A 42 -1.94 -15.76 -2.04
N VAL A 43 -2.68 -16.52 -2.85
CA VAL A 43 -4.07 -16.24 -3.21
C VAL A 43 -4.94 -17.34 -2.61
N GLY A 44 -5.92 -16.94 -1.80
CA GLY A 44 -6.73 -17.86 -1.01
C GLY A 44 -6.02 -18.41 0.23
N ILE A 45 -6.82 -18.89 1.18
CA ILE A 45 -6.35 -19.37 2.50
C ILE A 45 -5.38 -20.56 2.39
N GLU A 46 -5.60 -21.42 1.39
CA GLU A 46 -4.79 -22.61 1.12
C GLU A 46 -3.35 -22.29 0.72
N ASN A 47 -3.11 -21.11 0.14
CA ASN A 47 -1.79 -20.64 -0.28
C ASN A 47 -1.24 -19.52 0.62
N ALA A 48 -1.77 -19.35 1.83
CA ALA A 48 -1.30 -18.29 2.73
C ALA A 48 0.22 -18.39 2.95
N LYS A 49 0.89 -17.23 2.89
CA LYS A 49 2.35 -17.12 3.03
C LYS A 49 2.74 -16.05 4.03
N THR A 50 3.90 -16.21 4.65
CA THR A 50 4.40 -15.20 5.59
C THR A 50 4.91 -13.95 4.86
N VAL A 51 5.06 -12.86 5.60
CA VAL A 51 5.62 -11.59 5.10
C VAL A 51 7.06 -11.79 4.59
N GLU A 52 7.81 -12.72 5.21
CA GLU A 52 9.14 -13.12 4.74
C GLU A 52 9.07 -13.82 3.37
N GLU A 53 8.20 -14.80 3.22
CA GLU A 53 8.05 -15.59 1.98
C GLU A 53 7.52 -14.75 0.80
N LEU A 54 6.73 -13.72 1.11
CA LEU A 54 6.24 -12.74 0.13
C LEU A 54 7.29 -11.70 -0.29
N GLY A 55 8.49 -11.72 0.31
CA GLY A 55 9.53 -10.73 0.03
C GLY A 55 9.13 -9.31 0.47
N LEU A 56 8.12 -9.18 1.34
CA LEU A 56 7.67 -7.92 1.93
C LEU A 56 8.62 -7.45 3.06
N LYS A 57 9.53 -8.32 3.50
CA LYS A 57 10.61 -8.01 4.43
C LYS A 57 11.92 -7.78 3.63
N PRO A 58 12.43 -6.54 3.56
CA PRO A 58 13.69 -6.28 2.87
C PRO A 58 14.86 -6.84 3.69
N LYS A 59 15.86 -7.37 2.99
CA LYS A 59 17.10 -7.91 3.57
C LYS A 59 17.87 -6.83 4.37
N ASN A 60 17.69 -5.53 4.04
CA ASN A 60 18.36 -4.39 4.69
C ASN A 60 17.39 -3.23 5.01
N MET A 61 17.48 -2.66 6.22
CA MET A 61 16.62 -1.55 6.67
C MET A 61 16.87 -0.22 5.93
N ALA A 62 18.10 0.07 5.47
CA ALA A 62 18.38 1.29 4.70
C ALA A 62 17.67 1.30 3.33
N GLN A 63 17.50 0.12 2.72
CA GLN A 63 16.79 -0.03 1.45
C GLN A 63 15.26 0.10 1.61
N ALA A 64 14.75 -0.04 2.85
CA ALA A 64 13.35 0.15 3.18
C ALA A 64 12.93 1.62 3.11
N ILE A 65 13.80 2.53 3.56
CA ILE A 65 13.52 3.98 3.61
C ILE A 65 13.52 4.57 2.20
N LEU A 66 14.49 4.22 1.36
CA LEU A 66 14.63 4.70 -0.02
C LEU A 66 13.54 4.20 -0.99
N ARG A 67 12.88 3.07 -0.72
CA ARG A 67 11.89 2.45 -1.63
C ARG A 67 10.42 2.79 -1.33
N GLY A 68 10.15 3.73 -0.42
CA GLY A 68 8.76 4.10 -0.09
C GLY A 68 7.99 3.00 0.62
N ARG A 69 8.65 2.26 1.53
CA ARG A 69 8.04 1.14 2.28
C ARG A 69 6.86 1.58 3.13
N GLU A 70 6.84 2.82 3.63
CA GLU A 70 5.70 3.36 4.38
C GLU A 70 4.40 3.16 3.61
N TYR A 71 4.35 3.54 2.33
CA TYR A 71 3.15 3.38 1.51
C TYR A 71 2.76 1.93 1.28
N LYS A 72 3.72 0.99 1.22
CA LYS A 72 3.41 -0.46 1.09
C LYS A 72 2.86 -1.04 2.38
N ILE A 73 3.37 -0.62 3.55
CA ILE A 73 2.87 -1.04 4.85
C ILE A 73 1.48 -0.44 5.10
N THR A 74 1.30 0.84 4.80
CA THR A 74 -0.01 1.49 4.86
C THR A 74 -0.99 0.84 3.88
N ALA A 75 -0.58 0.52 2.65
CA ALA A 75 -1.43 -0.20 1.70
C ALA A 75 -1.82 -1.60 2.21
N LEU A 76 -0.88 -2.33 2.83
CA LEU A 76 -1.16 -3.62 3.46
C LEU A 76 -2.20 -3.48 4.59
N GLN A 77 -2.08 -2.44 5.42
CA GLN A 77 -3.06 -2.14 6.47
C GLN A 77 -4.42 -1.77 5.89
N VAL A 78 -4.46 -0.93 4.85
CA VAL A 78 -5.71 -0.55 4.16
C VAL A 78 -6.39 -1.78 3.55
N LEU A 79 -5.64 -2.65 2.89
CA LEU A 79 -6.17 -3.89 2.30
C LEU A 79 -6.65 -4.88 3.37
N ARG A 80 -6.00 -4.91 4.53
CA ARG A 80 -6.43 -5.72 5.68
C ARG A 80 -7.71 -5.18 6.30
N ASN A 81 -7.81 -3.88 6.50
CA ASN A 81 -9.03 -3.23 6.98
C ASN A 81 -10.19 -3.39 5.99
N ALA A 82 -9.89 -3.51 4.69
CA ALA A 82 -10.87 -3.79 3.65
C ALA A 82 -11.22 -5.30 3.52
N ASN A 83 -10.72 -6.17 4.39
CA ASN A 83 -10.84 -7.65 4.32
C ASN A 83 -10.30 -8.30 3.02
N ILE A 84 -9.54 -7.55 2.23
CA ILE A 84 -8.93 -8.05 0.97
C ILE A 84 -7.69 -8.89 1.28
N ILE A 85 -6.90 -8.50 2.28
CA ILE A 85 -5.79 -9.30 2.79
C ILE A 85 -6.19 -9.83 4.15
N GLN A 86 -6.21 -11.15 4.29
CA GLN A 86 -6.58 -11.81 5.53
C GLN A 86 -5.40 -12.57 6.11
N GLY A 87 -5.39 -12.66 7.44
CA GLY A 87 -4.42 -13.46 8.18
C GLY A 87 -5.01 -14.81 8.55
N THR A 88 -4.18 -15.85 8.58
CA THR A 88 -4.50 -17.13 9.22
C THR A 88 -4.05 -17.12 10.68
N GLU A 89 -4.56 -18.06 11.48
CA GLU A 89 -4.18 -18.22 12.89
C GLU A 89 -2.67 -18.49 13.05
N ASP A 90 -2.03 -19.09 12.04
CA ASP A 90 -0.58 -19.34 11.97
C ASP A 90 0.26 -18.09 11.63
N GLY A 91 -0.36 -16.90 11.52
CA GLY A 91 0.35 -15.66 11.18
C GLY A 91 0.75 -15.53 9.70
N LYS A 92 0.18 -16.36 8.82
CA LYS A 92 0.35 -16.25 7.37
C LYS A 92 -0.68 -15.28 6.80
N LEU A 93 -0.35 -14.65 5.67
CA LEU A 93 -1.22 -13.69 4.98
C LEU A 93 -1.61 -14.24 3.60
N TYR A 94 -2.84 -13.99 3.20
CA TYR A 94 -3.32 -14.30 1.85
C TYR A 94 -4.22 -13.21 1.29
N LEU A 95 -4.28 -13.16 -0.03
CA LEU A 95 -5.20 -12.32 -0.78
C LEU A 95 -6.53 -13.06 -0.96
N SER A 96 -7.62 -12.48 -0.46
CA SER A 96 -8.98 -12.95 -0.71
C SER A 96 -9.45 -12.42 -2.07
N GLU A 97 -9.53 -13.28 -3.08
CA GLU A 97 -10.05 -12.89 -4.40
C GLU A 97 -11.52 -12.52 -4.36
N LYS A 98 -12.29 -13.15 -3.46
CA LYS A 98 -13.70 -12.84 -3.27
C LYS A 98 -13.87 -11.37 -2.86
N ASP A 99 -13.13 -10.92 -1.84
CA ASP A 99 -13.21 -9.55 -1.34
C ASP A 99 -12.54 -8.54 -2.29
N LEU A 100 -11.48 -8.95 -2.99
CA LEU A 100 -10.86 -8.13 -4.04
C LEU A 100 -11.84 -7.85 -5.18
N SER A 101 -12.61 -8.86 -5.60
CA SER A 101 -13.58 -8.77 -6.70
C SER A 101 -14.79 -7.88 -6.39
N SER A 102 -15.13 -7.71 -5.11
CA SER A 102 -16.16 -6.79 -4.61
C SER A 102 -15.63 -5.38 -4.31
N SER A 103 -14.32 -5.17 -4.37
CA SER A 103 -13.69 -3.90 -4.01
C SER A 103 -13.45 -2.98 -5.21
N LYS A 104 -13.16 -1.71 -4.94
CA LYS A 104 -12.78 -0.70 -5.96
C LYS A 104 -11.47 -1.03 -6.72
N TRP A 105 -10.75 -2.11 -6.33
CA TRP A 105 -9.49 -2.53 -6.94
C TRP A 105 -9.62 -3.74 -7.88
N LYS A 106 -10.85 -4.13 -8.23
CA LYS A 106 -11.16 -5.16 -9.24
C LYS A 106 -10.47 -4.81 -10.58
N GLY A 107 -9.39 -5.53 -10.91
CA GLY A 107 -8.60 -5.33 -12.14
C GLY A 107 -7.13 -4.92 -11.94
N SER A 108 -6.66 -4.79 -10.70
CA SER A 108 -5.24 -4.54 -10.37
C SER A 108 -4.34 -5.79 -10.45
#